data_AF-A0A2M8D145-F1
#
_entry.id   AF-A0A2M8D145-F1
#
_cell.length_a   1.000
_cell.length_b   1.000
_cell.length_c   1.000
_cell.angle_alpha   90.00
_cell.angle_beta   90.00
_cell.angle_gamma   90.00
#
_symmetry.space_group_name_H-M   'P 1'
#
loop_
_entity.id
_entity.type
_entity.pdbx_description
1 polymer ?
#
loop_
_entity_poly.entity_id
_entity_poly.type
_entity_poly.pdbx_seq_one_letter_code
_entity_poly.pdbx_strand_id
1 'polypeptide(L)'
;MLWKKGNSDIDQQTYFRNEVFNDLDWQLDDRTAGKELATATFQIVIRGIDYGSHDLVVTHDTRTDTPTYRQRQPMSAVRWGTARPIIARDDLLGRTAYLYRDEEEPNLFVLEID
;
A
#
# COMPACT_ATOMS: atom_id res chain seq x y z
N MET A 1 4.20 6.18 0.09
CA MET A 1 2.94 6.76 0.62
C MET A 1 2.43 5.82 1.71
N LEU A 2 1.85 6.35 2.80
CA LEU A 2 1.23 5.53 3.84
C LEU A 2 -0.17 5.07 3.40
N TRP A 3 -0.52 3.83 3.69
CA TRP A 3 -1.87 3.31 3.48
C TRP A 3 -2.79 3.79 4.60
N LYS A 4 -3.65 4.75 4.31
CA LYS A 4 -4.59 5.33 5.29
C LYS A 4 -5.96 4.70 5.13
N LYS A 5 -6.72 4.62 6.21
CA LYS A 5 -8.09 4.09 6.16
C LYS A 5 -9.06 4.89 5.27
N GLY A 6 -8.75 6.15 4.98
CA GLY A 6 -9.66 7.04 4.25
C GLY A 6 -11.01 7.13 4.96
N ASN A 7 -12.08 6.85 4.24
CA ASN A 7 -13.45 6.83 4.77
C ASN A 7 -13.89 5.46 5.34
N SER A 8 -13.01 4.47 5.33
CA SER A 8 -13.31 3.11 5.83
C SER A 8 -13.17 3.02 7.35
N ASP A 9 -14.00 2.19 7.97
CA ASP A 9 -13.92 1.88 9.40
C ASP A 9 -13.01 0.66 9.65
N ILE A 10 -11.70 0.88 9.56
CA ILE A 10 -10.68 -0.16 9.73
C ILE A 10 -9.54 0.31 10.65
N ASP A 11 -8.86 -0.64 11.28
CA ASP A 11 -7.62 -0.37 12.00
C ASP A 11 -6.45 -0.21 11.02
N GLN A 12 -6.15 1.05 10.65
CA GLN A 12 -5.05 1.36 9.72
C GLN A 12 -3.65 0.94 10.20
N GLN A 13 -3.49 0.57 11.47
CA GLN A 13 -2.21 0.10 11.99
C GLN A 13 -1.92 -1.33 11.52
N THR A 14 -2.94 -2.15 11.31
CA THR A 14 -2.80 -3.59 11.10
C THR A 14 -3.54 -4.10 9.87
N TYR A 15 -4.71 -3.54 9.54
CA TYR A 15 -5.61 -4.03 8.48
C TYR A 15 -4.91 -4.25 7.14
N PHE A 16 -4.15 -3.27 6.66
CA PHE A 16 -3.47 -3.42 5.37
C PHE A 16 -2.46 -4.56 5.38
N ARG A 17 -1.72 -4.76 6.47
CA ARG A 17 -0.72 -5.84 6.57
C ARG A 17 -1.34 -7.21 6.83
N ASN A 18 -2.42 -7.27 7.61
CA ASN A 18 -2.99 -8.52 8.12
C ASN A 18 -4.16 -9.04 7.30
N GLU A 19 -4.85 -8.18 6.54
CA GLU A 19 -6.03 -8.53 5.76
C GLU A 19 -5.82 -8.31 4.26
N VAL A 20 -5.27 -7.15 3.86
CA VAL A 20 -5.12 -6.81 2.42
C VAL A 20 -3.89 -7.49 1.81
N PHE A 21 -2.75 -7.37 2.48
CA PHE A 21 -1.45 -7.86 2.00
C PHE A 21 -0.97 -9.09 2.77
N ASN A 22 -1.88 -9.84 3.39
CA ASN A 22 -1.58 -10.98 4.27
C ASN A 22 -0.86 -12.12 3.54
N ASP A 23 -1.15 -12.30 2.24
CA ASP A 23 -0.66 -13.40 1.42
C ASP A 23 0.65 -13.07 0.69
N LEU A 24 1.21 -11.87 0.89
CA LEU A 24 2.51 -11.50 0.34
C LEU A 24 3.66 -12.20 1.07
N ASP A 25 4.75 -12.45 0.35
CA ASP A 25 6.00 -12.96 0.93
C ASP A 25 6.75 -11.84 1.68
N TRP A 26 6.41 -11.66 2.96
CA TRP A 26 7.01 -10.66 3.82
C TRP A 26 8.39 -11.09 4.32
N GLN A 27 9.37 -10.22 4.10
CA GLN A 27 10.76 -10.39 4.53
C GLN A 27 11.16 -9.25 5.48
N LEU A 28 12.00 -9.54 6.47
CA LEU A 28 12.52 -8.51 7.36
C LEU A 28 13.44 -7.55 6.59
N ASP A 29 13.39 -6.26 6.93
CA ASP A 29 14.32 -5.26 6.40
C ASP A 29 15.66 -5.35 7.13
N ASP A 30 16.69 -5.88 6.46
CA ASP A 30 18.05 -5.98 6.99
C ASP A 30 18.63 -4.65 7.48
N ARG A 31 18.11 -3.51 6.97
CA ARG A 31 18.60 -2.18 7.31
C ARG A 31 17.88 -1.57 8.51
N THR A 32 16.66 -2.01 8.79
CA THR A 32 15.81 -1.40 9.82
C THR A 32 15.11 -2.47 10.63
N ALA A 33 15.62 -2.72 11.84
CA ALA A 33 14.99 -3.63 12.78
C ALA A 33 13.52 -3.25 13.03
N GLY A 34 12.65 -4.26 12.98
CA GLY A 34 11.21 -4.08 13.16
C GLY A 34 10.50 -3.49 11.94
N LYS A 35 11.11 -3.54 10.75
CA LYS A 35 10.42 -3.32 9.48
C LYS A 35 10.42 -4.58 8.65
N GLU A 36 9.34 -4.74 7.90
CA GLU A 36 9.15 -5.79 6.92
C GLU A 36 8.87 -5.16 5.54
N LEU A 37 9.20 -5.91 4.50
CA LEU A 37 9.13 -5.55 3.11
C LEU A 37 8.49 -6.71 2.36
N ALA A 38 7.65 -6.42 1.37
CA ALA A 38 7.18 -7.39 0.40
C ALA A 38 7.09 -6.72 -0.97
N THR A 39 7.15 -7.51 -2.04
CA THR A 39 6.91 -7.04 -3.41
C THR A 39 5.55 -7.54 -3.87
N ALA A 40 4.79 -6.66 -4.50
CA ALA A 40 3.50 -6.99 -5.10
C ALA A 40 3.32 -6.23 -6.42
N THR A 41 2.53 -6.80 -7.32
CA THR A 41 2.22 -6.21 -8.61
C THR A 41 0.95 -5.36 -8.47
N PHE A 42 1.04 -4.08 -8.85
CA PHE A 42 -0.08 -3.15 -8.86
C PHE A 42 -0.42 -2.76 -10.31
N GLN A 43 -1.60 -3.15 -10.78
CA GLN A 43 -2.20 -2.57 -11.97
C GLN A 43 -2.80 -1.21 -11.61
N ILE A 44 -2.40 -0.16 -12.31
CA ILE A 44 -2.83 1.21 -12.00
C ILE A 44 -3.83 1.67 -13.06
N VAL A 45 -5.04 1.98 -12.63
CA VAL A 45 -6.11 2.52 -13.48
C VAL A 45 -6.46 3.92 -13.00
N ILE A 46 -6.44 4.90 -13.91
CA ILE A 46 -6.78 6.29 -13.58
C ILE A 46 -7.84 6.77 -14.54
N ARG A 47 -9.02 7.15 -14.03
CA ARG A 47 -10.18 7.59 -14.82
C ARG A 47 -10.53 6.60 -15.95
N GLY A 48 -10.48 5.32 -15.63
CA GLY A 48 -10.73 4.22 -16.58
C GLY A 48 -9.62 3.97 -17.61
N ILE A 49 -8.51 4.70 -17.55
CA ILE A 49 -7.33 4.46 -18.41
C ILE A 49 -6.35 3.57 -17.66
N ASP A 50 -5.98 2.44 -18.26
CA ASP A 50 -4.98 1.53 -17.73
C ASP A 50 -3.56 2.07 -17.98
N TYR A 51 -2.78 2.26 -16.90
CA TYR A 51 -1.38 2.69 -16.90
C TYR A 51 -0.40 1.52 -16.70
N GLY A 52 -0.90 0.29 -16.81
CA GLY A 52 -0.13 -0.94 -16.73
C GLY A 52 0.15 -1.40 -15.31
N SER A 53 0.84 -2.54 -15.23
CA SER A 53 1.24 -3.19 -13.99
C SER A 53 2.65 -2.80 -13.57
N HIS A 54 2.83 -2.56 -12.27
CA HIS A 54 4.10 -2.13 -11.67
C HIS A 54 4.41 -2.99 -10.44
N ASP A 55 5.61 -3.56 -10.39
CA ASP A 55 6.08 -4.24 -9.18
C ASP A 55 6.53 -3.21 -8.15
N LEU A 56 5.78 -3.11 -7.07
CA LEU A 56 6.00 -2.13 -6.02
C LEU A 56 6.36 -2.81 -4.71
N VAL A 57 7.19 -2.11 -3.93
CA VAL A 57 7.55 -2.57 -2.58
C VAL A 57 6.53 -2.03 -1.59
N VAL A 58 5.85 -2.94 -0.91
CA VAL A 58 5.04 -2.66 0.28
C VAL A 58 5.92 -2.82 1.50
N THR A 59 5.76 -1.93 2.48
CA THR A 59 6.52 -1.98 3.73
C THR A 59 5.58 -1.92 4.91
N HIS A 60 5.94 -2.58 6.00
CA HIS A 60 5.22 -2.51 7.27
C HIS A 60 6.21 -2.32 8.42
N ASP A 61 5.84 -1.53 9.42
CA ASP A 61 6.63 -1.36 10.64
C ASP A 61 5.93 -2.09 11.79
N THR A 62 6.56 -3.17 12.27
CA THR A 62 5.97 -4.08 13.27
C THR A 62 6.11 -3.55 14.70
N ARG A 63 6.81 -2.44 14.90
CA ARG A 63 7.13 -1.92 16.24
C ARG A 63 5.96 -1.15 16.84
N THR A 64 5.55 -1.58 18.03
CA THR A 64 4.43 -0.99 18.78
C THR A 64 4.86 0.07 19.80
N ASP A 65 6.15 0.20 20.05
CA ASP A 65 6.74 1.14 21.01
C ASP A 65 7.09 2.51 20.39
N THR A 66 6.88 2.67 19.08
CA THR A 66 7.21 3.91 18.36
C THR A 66 6.18 5.02 18.62
N PRO A 67 6.59 6.30 18.54
CA PRO A 67 5.64 7.43 18.58
C PRO A 67 4.54 7.32 17.52
N THR A 68 4.89 6.87 16.31
CA THR A 68 3.97 6.63 15.18
C THR A 68 2.85 5.67 15.58
N TYR A 69 3.19 4.53 16.17
CA TYR A 69 2.22 3.54 16.60
C TYR A 69 1.33 4.09 17.73
N ARG A 70 1.92 4.77 18.73
CA ARG A 70 1.16 5.35 19.85
C ARG A 70 0.18 6.43 19.40
N GLN A 71 0.50 7.15 18.32
CA GLN A 71 -0.37 8.15 17.69
C GLN A 71 -1.39 7.54 16.71
N ARG A 72 -1.56 6.21 16.71
CA ARG A 72 -2.50 5.49 15.83
C ARG A 72 -2.27 5.77 14.34
N GLN A 73 -1.04 6.10 13.94
CA GLN A 73 -0.72 6.35 12.53
C GLN A 73 -0.67 5.03 11.75
N PRO A 74 -0.84 5.06 10.42
CA PRO A 74 -0.67 3.87 9.62
C PRO A 74 0.76 3.34 9.66
N MET A 75 0.87 2.01 9.72
CA MET A 75 2.16 1.32 9.79
C MET A 75 2.57 0.70 8.47
N SER A 76 1.64 0.58 7.52
CA SER A 76 1.90 0.07 6.17
C SER A 76 2.05 1.19 5.15
N ALA A 77 2.94 1.00 4.19
CA ALA A 77 3.23 1.97 3.13
C ALA A 77 3.56 1.27 1.81
N VAL A 78 3.45 2.01 0.70
CA VAL A 78 3.92 1.60 -0.62
C VAL A 78 5.03 2.53 -1.10
N ARG A 79 6.06 1.97 -1.72
CA ARG A 79 7.13 2.69 -2.42
C ARG A 79 6.80 2.70 -3.91
N TRP A 80 6.44 3.89 -4.42
CA TRP A 80 5.93 4.04 -5.79
C TRP A 80 6.94 3.80 -6.91
N GLY A 81 8.24 3.79 -6.63
CA GLY A 81 9.27 3.46 -7.63
C GLY A 81 9.04 4.14 -9.00
N THR A 82 8.98 3.31 -10.04
CA THR A 82 8.74 3.72 -11.43
C THR A 82 7.32 4.25 -11.69
N ALA A 83 6.34 3.88 -10.87
CA ALA A 83 4.96 4.37 -10.95
C ALA A 83 4.78 5.79 -10.38
N ARG A 84 5.81 6.36 -9.74
CA ARG A 84 5.73 7.72 -9.14
C ARG A 84 5.25 8.80 -10.12
N PRO A 85 5.72 8.89 -11.39
CA PRO A 85 5.24 9.91 -12.34
C PRO A 85 3.76 9.77 -12.69
N ILE A 86 3.19 8.57 -12.51
CA ILE A 86 1.79 8.26 -12.82
C ILE A 86 0.89 8.70 -11.65
N ILE A 87 1.32 8.43 -10.40
CA ILE A 87 0.53 8.69 -9.19
C ILE A 87 0.74 10.10 -8.63
N ALA A 88 1.90 10.72 -8.83
CA ALA A 88 2.23 12.04 -8.26
C ALA A 88 1.82 13.20 -9.18
N ARG A 89 0.62 13.13 -9.76
CA ARG A 89 0.06 14.19 -10.61
C ARG A 89 -0.90 15.07 -9.81
N ASP A 90 -0.79 16.38 -9.98
CA ASP A 90 -1.62 17.35 -9.25
C ASP A 90 -3.11 17.21 -9.57
N ASP A 91 -3.46 16.76 -10.78
CA ASP A 91 -4.85 16.56 -11.19
C ASP A 91 -5.55 15.38 -10.50
N LEU A 92 -4.81 14.57 -9.73
CA LEU A 92 -5.34 13.48 -8.91
C LEU A 92 -5.64 13.92 -7.46
N LEU A 93 -5.31 15.16 -7.09
CA LEU A 93 -5.64 15.67 -5.77
C LEU A 93 -7.16 15.76 -5.58
N GLY A 94 -7.62 15.35 -4.41
CA GLY A 94 -9.04 15.31 -4.06
C GLY A 94 -9.83 14.15 -4.69
N ARG A 95 -9.17 13.30 -5.48
CA ARG A 95 -9.78 12.08 -6.05
C ARG A 95 -9.79 10.95 -5.03
N THR A 96 -10.67 9.97 -5.29
CA THR A 96 -10.79 8.77 -4.47
C THR A 96 -9.96 7.66 -5.10
N ALA A 97 -9.16 6.97 -4.28
CA ALA A 97 -8.44 5.78 -4.68
C ALA A 97 -9.13 4.55 -4.09
N TYR A 98 -9.33 3.53 -4.93
CA TYR A 98 -9.86 2.23 -4.56
C TYR A 98 -8.76 1.19 -4.76
N LEU A 99 -8.64 0.29 -3.80
CA LEU A 99 -7.66 -0.80 -3.83
C LEU A 99 -8.43 -2.12 -3.82
N TYR A 100 -8.25 -2.90 -4.86
CA TYR A 100 -8.82 -4.23 -5.00
C TYR A 100 -7.71 -5.27 -4.96
N ARG A 101 -8.04 -6.44 -4.42
CA ARG A 101 -7.17 -7.61 -4.37
C ARG A 101 -7.81 -8.70 -5.20
N ASP A 102 -7.01 -9.41 -5.98
CA ASP A 102 -7.45 -10.63 -6.64
C ASP A 102 -7.34 -11.81 -5.66
N GLU A 103 -8.40 -12.62 -5.53
CA GLU A 103 -8.39 -13.79 -4.64
C GLU A 103 -7.66 -15.00 -5.24
N GLU A 104 -7.57 -15.09 -6.57
CA GLU A 104 -6.87 -16.13 -7.30
C GLU A 104 -5.38 -15.78 -7.48
N GLU A 105 -5.08 -14.48 -7.60
CA GLU A 105 -3.72 -13.94 -7.72
C GLU A 105 -3.35 -13.05 -6.51
N PRO A 106 -2.95 -13.60 -5.36
CA PRO A 106 -2.74 -12.86 -4.11
C PRO A 106 -1.64 -11.79 -4.16
N ASN A 107 -0.76 -11.84 -5.16
CA ASN A 107 0.29 -10.84 -5.40
C ASN A 107 -0.17 -9.70 -6.33
N LEU A 108 -1.37 -9.78 -6.91
CA LEU A 108 -1.91 -8.80 -7.84
C LEU A 108 -2.96 -7.92 -7.16
N PHE A 109 -2.76 -6.61 -7.29
CA PHE A 109 -3.67 -5.59 -6.80
C PHE A 109 -4.05 -4.64 -7.92
N VAL A 110 -5.30 -4.18 -7.91
CA VAL A 110 -5.75 -3.09 -8.80
C VAL A 110 -5.90 -1.84 -7.96
N LEU A 111 -5.16 -0.80 -8.33
CA LEU A 111 -5.31 0.54 -7.77
C LEU A 111 -6.04 1.41 -8.79
N GLU A 112 -7.28 1.74 -8.48
CA GLU A 112 -8.12 2.61 -9.29
C GLU A 112 -8.22 4.01 -8.69
N ILE A 113 -8.07 5.07 -9.49
CA ILE A 113 -8.24 6.46 -9.07
C ILE A 113 -9.26 7.14 -10.00
N ASP A 114 -10.33 7.71 -9.42
CA ASP A 114 -11.38 8.47 -10.13
C ASP A 114 -10.94 9.89 -10.56
#